data_AF-V5GEP5-F1
#
_entry.id   AF-V5GEP5-F1
#
_cell.length_a   1.000
_cell.length_b   1.000
_cell.length_c   1.000
_cell.angle_alpha   90.00
_cell.angle_beta   90.00
_cell.angle_gamma   90.00
#
_symmetry.space_group_name_H-M   'P 1'
#
loop_
_entity.id
_entity.type
_entity.pdbx_description
1 polymer ?
#
loop_
_entity_poly.entity_id
_entity_poly.type
_entity_poly.pdbx_seq_one_letter_code
_entity_poly.pdbx_strand_id
1 'polypeptide(L)'
;VYFNLSKYNGIPVFLENKSTINMDISSFSNDDFDTKAWINDILKNTENRKENYTMSLVMKLQLYVQQVNNALEETSQQVLASLPKIMRDTKNLQQEALVLKEKMAAVREEIEKIEHDTGESINTIEKLDFLKNMLNIAKQGLHESDNWTVLVNDLEEVFDSKNVENISSKILGMQNSLKLLVSVADYEDRKLQLEGLKNRLEAIAS
;
A
#
# COMPACT_ATOMS: atom_id res chain seq x y z
N VAL A 1 15.75 -12.40 1.78
CA VAL A 1 16.64 -13.12 2.74
C VAL A 1 17.70 -13.84 1.93
N TYR A 2 18.88 -13.24 1.80
CA TYR A 2 20.01 -13.83 1.08
C TYR A 2 20.70 -14.85 2.00
N PHE A 3 20.71 -16.12 1.62
CA PHE A 3 21.44 -17.16 2.35
C PHE A 3 22.95 -17.01 2.10
N ASN A 4 23.66 -16.66 3.17
CA ASN A 4 25.10 -16.47 3.17
C ASN A 4 25.79 -17.85 3.24
N LEU A 5 26.30 -18.33 2.11
CA LEU A 5 27.02 -19.61 1.98
C LEU A 5 28.47 -19.57 2.53
N SER A 6 28.87 -18.54 3.26
CA SER A 6 30.24 -18.41 3.80
C SER A 6 30.51 -19.21 5.10
N LYS A 7 29.53 -19.97 5.63
CA LYS A 7 29.66 -20.63 6.95
C LYS A 7 30.16 -22.08 6.95
N TYR A 8 30.50 -22.67 5.80
CA TYR A 8 31.03 -24.05 5.73
C TYR A 8 32.52 -24.14 5.35
N ASN A 9 33.33 -23.14 5.71
CA ASN A 9 34.79 -23.23 5.64
C ASN A 9 35.40 -23.55 7.02
N GLY A 10 34.96 -24.66 7.62
CA GLY A 10 35.43 -25.14 8.92
C GLY A 10 36.10 -26.51 8.82
N ILE A 11 37.24 -26.60 8.13
CA ILE A 11 38.17 -27.74 8.28
C ILE A 11 39.47 -27.19 8.87
N PRO A 12 39.97 -27.69 10.01
CA PRO A 12 41.25 -27.27 10.56
C PRO A 12 42.36 -27.72 9.60
N VAL A 13 43.08 -26.74 9.04
CA VAL A 13 44.32 -26.97 8.29
C VAL A 13 45.40 -27.34 9.30
N PHE A 14 45.74 -28.63 9.37
CA PHE A 14 46.93 -29.09 10.08
C PHE A 14 47.82 -29.95 9.17
N LEU A 15 49.05 -29.44 9.01
CA LEU A 15 50.31 -30.08 8.61
C LEU A 15 50.73 -30.06 7.12
N GLU A 16 51.53 -29.04 6.82
CA GLU A 16 52.88 -29.09 6.23
C GLU A 16 53.22 -30.15 5.14
N ASN A 17 53.41 -29.62 3.93
CA ASN A 17 54.57 -29.83 3.04
C ASN A 17 54.83 -31.25 2.45
N LYS A 18 54.18 -31.55 1.30
CA LYS A 18 54.79 -32.08 0.05
C LYS A 18 53.69 -32.41 -0.99
N SER A 19 53.68 -31.69 -2.11
CA SER A 19 52.87 -31.90 -3.33
C SER A 19 51.44 -32.42 -3.12
N THR A 20 50.56 -31.57 -2.58
CA THR A 20 49.12 -31.84 -2.56
C THR A 20 48.58 -31.63 -3.96
N ILE A 21 48.45 -32.72 -4.74
CA ILE A 21 47.50 -32.75 -5.85
C ILE A 21 46.13 -32.55 -5.21
N ASN A 22 45.56 -31.35 -5.40
CA ASN A 22 44.20 -31.04 -5.01
C ASN A 22 43.28 -31.89 -5.89
N MET A 23 42.84 -33.02 -5.37
CA MET A 23 41.99 -33.96 -6.10
C MET A 23 40.60 -33.35 -6.19
N ASP A 24 40.21 -32.91 -7.38
CA ASP A 24 38.87 -32.37 -7.62
C ASP A 24 37.86 -33.52 -7.81
N ILE A 25 37.24 -33.90 -6.69
CA ILE A 25 36.29 -35.01 -6.53
C ILE A 25 34.93 -34.69 -7.15
N SER A 26 34.67 -33.42 -7.53
CA SER A 26 33.46 -33.03 -8.27
C SER A 26 33.33 -33.80 -9.59
N SER A 27 34.47 -34.17 -10.20
CA SER A 27 34.55 -34.98 -11.41
C SER A 27 33.87 -36.35 -11.28
N PHE A 28 33.83 -36.95 -10.08
CA PHE A 28 33.18 -38.23 -9.84
C PHE A 28 31.65 -38.15 -9.86
N SER A 29 31.10 -36.94 -9.76
CA SER A 29 29.65 -36.71 -9.81
C SER A 29 29.14 -36.52 -11.24
N ASN A 30 30.02 -36.53 -12.25
CA ASN A 30 29.66 -36.40 -13.65
C ASN A 30 29.27 -37.76 -14.24
N ASP A 31 28.17 -37.81 -15.01
CA ASP A 31 27.68 -39.04 -15.64
C ASP A 31 28.68 -39.66 -16.64
N ASP A 32 29.56 -38.85 -17.24
CA ASP A 32 30.58 -39.27 -18.21
C ASP A 32 31.96 -39.56 -17.58
N PHE A 33 32.03 -39.80 -16.26
CA PHE A 33 33.31 -39.96 -15.57
C PHE A 33 34.09 -41.22 -16.03
N ASP A 34 35.19 -41.02 -16.76
CA ASP A 34 36.10 -42.09 -17.15
C ASP A 34 37.15 -42.37 -16.05
N THR A 35 36.87 -43.40 -15.27
CA THR A 35 37.76 -43.87 -14.19
C THR A 35 39.14 -44.28 -14.71
N LYS A 36 39.25 -44.86 -15.91
CA LYS A 36 40.54 -45.31 -16.46
C LYS A 36 41.37 -44.13 -16.92
N ALA A 37 40.77 -43.18 -17.62
CA ALA A 37 41.46 -41.95 -18.04
C ALA A 37 41.96 -41.17 -16.82
N TRP A 38 41.13 -41.05 -15.78
CA TRP A 38 41.48 -40.38 -14.53
C TRP A 38 42.65 -41.05 -13.78
N ILE A 39 42.64 -42.39 -13.63
CA ILE A 39 43.76 -43.13 -13.02
C ILE A 39 45.05 -42.94 -13.82
N ASN A 40 44.96 -43.04 -15.15
CA ASN A 40 46.12 -42.91 -16.03
C ASN A 40 46.73 -41.50 -16.01
N ASP A 41 45.89 -40.46 -15.90
CA ASP A 41 46.35 -39.07 -15.81
C ASP A 41 47.07 -38.80 -14.47
N ILE A 42 46.49 -39.28 -13.36
CA ILE A 42 47.06 -39.10 -12.02
C ILE A 42 48.38 -39.86 -11.82
N LEU A 43 48.50 -41.06 -12.38
CA LEU A 43 49.70 -41.90 -12.26
C LEU A 43 50.81 -41.54 -13.27
N LYS A 44 50.55 -40.65 -14.22
CA LYS A 44 51.48 -40.28 -15.30
C LYS A 44 52.80 -39.66 -14.80
N ASN A 45 52.76 -38.96 -13.66
CA ASN A 45 53.89 -38.17 -13.15
C ASN A 45 54.67 -38.83 -11.98
N THR A 46 54.42 -40.10 -11.65
CA THR A 46 54.93 -40.76 -10.43
C THR A 46 55.88 -41.93 -10.68
N GLU A 47 56.68 -41.88 -11.76
CA GLU A 47 57.44 -43.02 -12.30
C GLU A 47 58.30 -43.81 -11.31
N ASN A 48 58.89 -43.19 -10.27
CA ASN A 48 59.75 -43.85 -9.29
C ASN A 48 59.11 -44.10 -7.90
N ARG A 49 57.83 -43.80 -7.69
CA ARG A 49 57.13 -43.98 -6.39
C ARG A 49 55.66 -44.44 -6.53
N LYS A 50 55.35 -45.19 -7.59
CA LYS A 50 53.96 -45.56 -7.96
C LYS A 50 53.20 -46.29 -6.85
N GLU A 51 53.82 -47.25 -6.17
CA GLU A 51 53.13 -48.06 -5.14
C GLU A 51 52.74 -47.25 -3.90
N ASN A 52 53.68 -46.52 -3.30
CA ASN A 52 53.41 -45.68 -2.12
C ASN A 52 52.37 -44.59 -2.42
N TYR A 53 52.42 -44.02 -3.63
CA TYR A 53 51.46 -43.02 -4.07
C TYR A 53 50.06 -43.63 -4.31
N THR A 54 49.98 -44.79 -4.96
CA THR A 54 48.73 -45.52 -5.18
C THR A 54 48.08 -45.94 -3.85
N MET A 55 48.88 -46.42 -2.89
CA MET A 55 48.38 -46.78 -1.56
C MET A 55 47.84 -45.56 -0.80
N SER A 56 48.53 -44.42 -0.88
CA SER A 56 48.04 -43.15 -0.32
C SER A 56 46.75 -42.68 -0.98
N LEU A 57 46.62 -42.85 -2.29
CA LEU A 57 45.41 -42.52 -3.04
C LEU A 57 44.22 -43.39 -2.64
N VAL A 58 44.41 -44.70 -2.55
CA VAL A 58 43.38 -45.65 -2.09
C VAL A 58 42.92 -45.30 -0.67
N MET A 59 43.86 -45.02 0.24
CA MET A 59 43.53 -44.60 1.61
C MET A 59 42.71 -43.31 1.63
N LYS A 60 43.04 -42.32 0.80
CA LYS A 60 42.26 -41.06 0.69
C LYS A 60 40.86 -41.32 0.15
N LEU A 61 40.72 -42.10 -0.92
CA LEU A 61 39.41 -42.46 -1.46
C LEU A 61 38.55 -43.19 -0.42
N GLN A 62 39.15 -44.10 0.35
CA GLN A 62 38.45 -44.81 1.41
C GLN A 62 37.97 -43.87 2.54
N LEU A 63 38.81 -42.90 2.94
CA LEU A 63 38.40 -41.85 3.88
C LEU A 63 37.26 -40.99 3.31
N TYR A 64 37.28 -40.67 2.02
CA TYR A 64 36.19 -39.92 1.39
C TYR A 64 34.89 -40.72 1.34
N VAL A 65 34.93 -42.01 1.00
CA VAL A 65 33.75 -42.89 1.06
C VAL A 65 33.17 -42.90 2.48
N GLN A 66 34.02 -42.99 3.51
CA GLN A 66 33.57 -42.94 4.89
C GLN A 66 32.96 -41.58 5.26
N GLN A 67 33.57 -40.47 4.83
CA GLN A 67 33.04 -39.12 5.08
C GLN A 67 31.68 -38.91 4.41
N VAL A 68 31.53 -39.33 3.15
CA VAL A 68 30.26 -39.21 2.41
C VAL A 68 29.19 -40.06 3.08
N ASN A 69 29.49 -41.30 3.46
CA ASN A 69 28.53 -42.16 4.14
C ASN A 69 28.10 -41.57 5.49
N ASN A 70 29.04 -41.03 6.27
CA ASN A 70 28.71 -40.38 7.54
C ASN A 70 27.85 -39.13 7.34
N ALA A 71 28.19 -38.27 6.37
CA ALA A 71 27.43 -37.07 6.07
C ALA A 71 26.02 -37.38 5.55
N LEU A 72 25.89 -38.42 4.71
CA LEU A 72 24.61 -38.91 4.22
C LEU A 72 23.76 -39.46 5.36
N GLU A 73 24.35 -40.27 6.25
CA GLU A 73 23.66 -40.83 7.41
C GLU A 73 23.19 -39.74 8.38
N GLU A 74 24.05 -38.78 8.71
CA GLU A 74 23.70 -37.65 9.57
C GLU A 74 22.56 -36.82 8.96
N THR A 75 22.65 -36.50 7.66
CA THR A 75 21.60 -35.76 6.95
C THR A 75 20.29 -36.54 6.92
N SER A 76 20.36 -37.85 6.65
CA SER A 76 19.20 -38.75 6.64
C SER A 76 18.51 -38.75 8.01
N GLN A 77 19.26 -38.90 9.09
CA GLN A 77 18.73 -38.87 10.45
C GLN A 77 18.09 -37.51 10.78
N GLN A 78 18.71 -36.40 10.38
CA GLN A 78 18.13 -35.07 10.57
C GLN A 78 16.82 -34.87 9.79
N VAL A 79 16.75 -35.34 8.55
CA VAL A 79 15.54 -35.31 7.73
C VAL A 79 14.45 -36.17 8.37
N LEU A 80 14.76 -37.39 8.78
CA LEU A 80 13.81 -38.28 9.46
C LEU A 80 13.30 -37.71 10.78
N ALA A 81 14.17 -37.06 11.56
CA ALA A 81 13.80 -36.43 12.82
C ALA A 81 12.91 -35.19 12.64
N SER A 82 13.07 -34.44 11.54
CA SER A 82 12.30 -33.21 11.27
C SER A 82 10.97 -33.46 10.56
N LEU A 83 10.84 -34.55 9.81
CA LEU A 83 9.64 -34.96 9.06
C LEU A 83 8.33 -34.91 9.88
N PRO A 84 8.25 -35.48 11.10
CA PRO A 84 7.03 -35.44 11.90
C PRO A 84 6.58 -34.02 12.27
N LYS A 85 7.54 -33.12 12.52
CA LYS A 85 7.25 -31.70 12.79
C LYS A 85 6.69 -31.02 11.55
N ILE A 86 7.35 -31.19 10.40
CA ILE A 86 6.89 -30.62 9.13
C ILE A 86 5.47 -31.11 8.78
N MET A 87 5.17 -32.38 8.97
CA MET A 87 3.82 -32.93 8.76
C MET A 87 2.78 -32.28 9.67
N ARG A 88 3.10 -32.07 10.96
CA ARG A 88 2.21 -31.40 11.91
C ARG A 88 1.98 -29.94 11.51
N ASP A 89 3.05 -29.21 11.21
CA ASP A 89 2.98 -27.81 10.81
C ASP A 89 2.18 -27.65 9.51
N THR A 90 2.36 -28.54 8.54
CA THR A 90 1.58 -28.56 7.28
C THR A 90 0.10 -28.82 7.55
N LYS A 91 -0.25 -29.76 8.44
CA LYS A 91 -1.64 -30.04 8.80
C LYS A 91 -2.31 -28.85 9.50
N ASN A 92 -1.58 -28.20 10.42
CA ASN A 92 -2.08 -27.00 11.09
C ASN A 92 -2.32 -25.88 10.10
N LEU A 93 -1.37 -25.63 9.19
CA LEU A 93 -1.49 -24.63 8.13
C LEU A 93 -2.71 -24.91 7.22
N GLN A 94 -2.94 -26.18 6.87
CA GLN A 94 -4.13 -26.58 6.10
C GLN A 94 -5.42 -26.25 6.85
N GLN A 95 -5.49 -26.54 8.15
CA GLN A 95 -6.66 -26.25 8.97
C GLN A 95 -6.89 -24.74 9.11
N GLU A 96 -5.84 -23.96 9.35
CA GLU A 96 -5.92 -22.50 9.42
C GLU A 96 -6.40 -21.89 8.10
N ALA A 97 -5.92 -22.40 6.96
CA ALA A 97 -6.37 -21.96 5.64
C ALA A 97 -7.85 -22.25 5.38
N LEU A 98 -8.37 -23.39 5.85
CA LEU A 98 -9.80 -23.72 5.76
C LEU A 98 -10.64 -22.76 6.61
N VAL A 99 -10.25 -22.53 7.86
CA VAL A 99 -10.93 -21.59 8.75
C VAL A 99 -10.91 -20.17 8.18
N LEU A 100 -9.78 -19.75 7.62
CA LEU A 100 -9.65 -18.44 6.97
C LEU A 100 -10.62 -18.32 5.78
N LYS A 101 -10.71 -19.37 4.95
CA LYS A 101 -11.65 -19.40 3.82
C LYS A 101 -13.10 -19.25 4.27
N GLU A 102 -13.50 -19.95 5.32
CA GLU A 102 -14.85 -19.85 5.90
C GLU A 102 -15.12 -18.44 6.43
N LYS A 103 -14.18 -17.85 7.17
CA LYS A 103 -14.29 -16.48 7.67
C LYS A 103 -14.39 -15.45 6.54
N MET A 104 -13.61 -15.61 5.47
CA MET A 104 -13.68 -14.72 4.31
C MET A 104 -15.03 -14.81 3.60
N ALA A 105 -15.62 -16.01 3.51
CA ALA A 105 -16.95 -16.19 2.96
C ALA A 105 -18.02 -15.48 3.81
N ALA A 106 -17.95 -15.63 5.14
CA ALA A 106 -18.87 -14.95 6.05
C ALA A 106 -18.75 -13.42 5.99
N VAL A 107 -17.53 -12.89 5.97
CA VAL A 107 -17.30 -11.43 5.82
C VAL A 107 -17.84 -10.92 4.50
N ARG A 108 -17.66 -11.68 3.41
CA ARG A 108 -18.23 -11.32 2.11
C ARG A 108 -19.75 -11.23 2.15
N GLU A 109 -20.41 -12.22 2.74
CA GLU A 109 -21.87 -12.23 2.91
C GLU A 109 -22.35 -11.04 3.75
N GLU A 110 -21.63 -10.70 4.81
CA GLU A 110 -21.93 -9.53 5.64
C GLU A 110 -21.81 -8.22 4.86
N ILE A 111 -20.78 -8.07 4.02
CA ILE A 111 -20.63 -6.90 3.14
C ILE A 111 -21.78 -6.81 2.14
N GLU A 112 -22.11 -7.91 1.46
CA GLU A 112 -23.22 -7.96 0.49
C GLU A 112 -24.54 -7.57 1.16
N LYS A 113 -24.77 -8.05 2.39
CA LYS A 113 -25.96 -7.68 3.18
C LYS A 113 -25.96 -6.19 3.57
N ILE A 114 -24.83 -5.65 4.05
CA ILE A 114 -24.73 -4.23 4.41
C ILE A 114 -24.99 -3.36 3.18
N GLU A 115 -24.40 -3.70 2.03
CA GLU A 115 -24.61 -2.97 0.78
C GLU A 115 -26.10 -2.97 0.37
N HIS A 116 -26.75 -4.13 0.45
CA HIS A 116 -28.18 -4.25 0.18
C HIS A 116 -29.03 -3.42 1.16
N ASP A 117 -28.80 -3.57 2.47
CA ASP A 117 -29.62 -2.95 3.51
C ASP A 117 -29.43 -1.42 3.58
N THR A 118 -28.22 -0.93 3.24
CA THR A 118 -27.87 0.49 3.38
C THR A 118 -27.83 1.25 2.06
N GLY A 119 -27.68 0.58 0.92
CA GLY A 119 -27.48 1.24 -0.39
C GLY A 119 -28.64 2.17 -0.78
N GLU A 120 -29.88 1.69 -0.65
CA GLU A 120 -31.07 2.51 -0.93
C GLU A 120 -31.22 3.66 0.07
N SER A 121 -30.94 3.40 1.34
CA SER A 121 -31.01 4.40 2.42
C SER A 121 -29.98 5.52 2.21
N ILE A 122 -28.74 5.19 1.85
CA ILE A 122 -27.68 6.17 1.57
C ILE A 122 -28.05 7.05 0.36
N ASN A 123 -28.52 6.45 -0.73
CA ASN A 123 -28.99 7.20 -1.91
C ASN A 123 -30.16 8.13 -1.57
N THR A 124 -31.07 7.68 -0.71
CA THR A 124 -32.19 8.51 -0.24
C THR A 124 -31.71 9.67 0.61
N ILE A 125 -30.74 9.46 1.50
CA ILE A 125 -30.14 10.51 2.33
C ILE A 125 -29.42 11.55 1.46
N GLU A 126 -28.67 11.11 0.44
CA GLU A 126 -28.00 12.03 -0.51
C GLU A 126 -29.01 12.92 -1.23
N LYS A 127 -30.10 12.34 -1.75
CA LYS A 127 -31.19 13.11 -2.38
C LYS A 127 -31.85 14.09 -1.41
N LEU A 128 -32.08 13.67 -0.16
CA LEU A 128 -32.65 14.54 0.87
C LEU A 128 -31.73 15.70 1.22
N ASP A 129 -30.42 15.47 1.31
CA ASP A 129 -29.45 16.52 1.59
C ASP A 129 -29.38 17.54 0.45
N PHE A 130 -29.37 17.06 -0.80
CA PHE A 130 -29.46 17.93 -1.98
C PHE A 130 -30.73 18.79 -1.95
N LEU A 131 -31.90 18.19 -1.72
CA LEU A 131 -33.17 18.91 -1.65
C LEU A 131 -33.19 19.92 -0.49
N LYS A 132 -32.64 19.55 0.67
CA LYS A 132 -32.51 20.44 1.82
C LYS A 132 -31.61 21.63 1.51
N ASN A 133 -30.49 21.43 0.81
CA ASN A 133 -29.61 22.51 0.41
C ASN A 133 -30.31 23.47 -0.56
N MET A 134 -30.96 22.92 -1.59
CA MET A 134 -31.77 23.71 -2.53
C MET A 134 -32.87 24.50 -1.83
N LEU A 135 -33.57 23.87 -0.89
CA LEU A 135 -34.60 24.53 -0.09
C LEU A 135 -34.04 25.65 0.79
N ASN A 136 -32.88 25.44 1.40
CA ASN A 136 -32.22 26.47 2.20
C ASN A 136 -31.82 27.67 1.34
N ILE A 137 -31.25 27.44 0.16
CA ILE A 137 -30.91 28.50 -0.80
C ILE A 137 -32.16 29.26 -1.22
N ALA A 138 -33.23 28.55 -1.59
CA ALA A 138 -34.50 29.17 -1.97
C ALA A 138 -35.12 29.98 -0.83
N LYS A 139 -35.11 29.45 0.40
CA LYS A 139 -35.57 30.15 1.61
C LYS A 139 -34.76 31.43 1.85
N GLN A 140 -33.43 31.36 1.72
CA GLN A 140 -32.56 32.52 1.89
C GLN A 140 -32.82 33.57 0.82
N GLY A 141 -32.97 33.15 -0.44
CA GLY A 141 -33.32 34.04 -1.55
C GLY A 141 -34.67 34.73 -1.35
N LEU A 142 -35.70 33.99 -0.91
CA LEU A 142 -37.01 34.56 -0.57
C LEU A 142 -36.92 35.56 0.58
N HIS A 143 -36.25 35.19 1.67
CA HIS A 143 -36.09 36.09 2.82
C HIS A 143 -35.36 37.39 2.45
N GLU A 144 -34.29 37.27 1.67
CA GLU A 144 -33.52 38.43 1.24
C GLU A 144 -34.28 39.25 0.17
N SER A 145 -35.18 38.62 -0.58
CA SER A 145 -36.14 39.29 -1.45
C SER A 145 -37.14 40.16 -0.70
N ASP A 146 -37.74 39.61 0.35
CA ASP A 146 -38.67 40.36 1.19
C ASP A 146 -37.94 41.50 1.92
N ASN A 147 -36.75 41.20 2.46
CA ASN A 147 -35.89 42.19 3.12
C ASN A 147 -35.49 43.33 2.18
N TRP A 148 -35.14 43.04 0.92
CA TRP A 148 -34.82 44.06 -0.09
C TRP A 148 -35.96 45.05 -0.27
N THR A 149 -37.20 44.55 -0.39
CA THR A 149 -38.39 45.39 -0.58
C THR A 149 -38.60 46.32 0.61
N VAL A 150 -38.45 45.80 1.83
CA VAL A 150 -38.53 46.60 3.06
C VAL A 150 -37.42 47.67 3.07
N LEU A 151 -36.17 47.28 2.82
CA LEU A 151 -35.02 48.20 2.82
C LEU A 151 -35.18 49.34 1.81
N VAL A 152 -35.71 49.08 0.61
CA VAL A 152 -35.97 50.13 -0.40
C VAL A 152 -36.99 51.15 0.13
N ASN A 153 -38.15 50.69 0.61
CA ASN A 153 -39.21 51.59 1.10
C ASN A 153 -38.74 52.43 2.30
N ASP A 154 -38.08 51.78 3.25
CA ASP A 154 -37.49 52.40 4.43
C ASP A 154 -36.43 53.45 4.08
N LEU A 155 -35.65 53.19 3.02
CA LEU A 155 -34.56 54.06 2.62
C LEU A 155 -35.07 55.28 1.84
N GLU A 156 -36.18 55.13 1.10
CA GLU A 156 -36.91 56.26 0.52
C GLU A 156 -37.40 57.23 1.60
N GLU A 157 -37.94 56.74 2.72
CA GLU A 157 -38.36 57.57 3.86
C GLU A 157 -37.16 58.24 4.56
N VAL A 158 -36.06 57.52 4.76
CA VAL A 158 -34.86 58.06 5.41
C VAL A 158 -34.15 59.09 4.53
N PHE A 159 -34.28 59.05 3.21
CA PHE A 159 -33.74 60.08 2.31
C PHE A 159 -34.32 61.47 2.61
N ASP A 160 -35.57 61.56 3.07
CA ASP A 160 -36.20 62.83 3.45
C ASP A 160 -35.56 63.44 4.72
N SER A 161 -34.97 62.61 5.58
CA SER A 161 -34.26 63.07 6.78
C SER A 161 -32.90 63.73 6.49
N LYS A 162 -32.35 63.54 5.28
CA LYS A 162 -31.00 63.99 4.85
C LYS A 162 -29.84 63.56 5.78
N ASN A 163 -30.04 62.57 6.65
CA ASN A 163 -28.98 62.03 7.49
C ASN A 163 -28.09 61.08 6.69
N VAL A 164 -26.98 61.60 6.18
CA VAL A 164 -26.02 60.89 5.33
C VAL A 164 -25.49 59.59 5.99
N GLU A 165 -25.24 59.62 7.30
CA GLU A 165 -24.69 58.47 8.03
C GLU A 165 -25.72 57.32 8.08
N ASN A 166 -26.98 57.63 8.39
CA ASN A 166 -28.06 56.65 8.43
C ASN A 166 -28.37 56.07 7.04
N ILE A 167 -28.39 56.92 6.00
CA ILE A 167 -28.59 56.49 4.61
C ILE A 167 -27.46 55.56 4.17
N SER A 168 -26.19 55.92 4.44
CA SER A 168 -25.03 55.11 4.07
C SER A 168 -25.04 53.72 4.73
N SER A 169 -25.45 53.65 6.00
CA SER A 169 -25.59 52.39 6.75
C SER A 169 -26.65 51.47 6.11
N LYS A 170 -27.82 52.01 5.75
CA LYS A 170 -28.86 51.23 5.07
C LYS A 170 -28.44 50.79 3.66
N ILE A 171 -27.75 51.64 2.88
CA ILE A 171 -27.17 51.25 1.57
C ILE A 171 -26.15 50.12 1.71
N LEU A 172 -25.30 50.14 2.73
CA LEU A 172 -24.36 49.05 3.01
C LEU A 172 -25.07 47.74 3.38
N GLY A 173 -26.16 47.82 4.15
CA GLY A 173 -27.05 46.68 4.44
C GLY A 173 -27.61 46.07 3.15
N MET A 174 -28.12 46.91 2.25
CA MET A 174 -28.59 46.48 0.92
C MET A 174 -27.46 45.89 0.08
N GLN A 175 -26.26 46.47 0.09
CA GLN A 175 -25.14 45.91 -0.66
C GLN A 175 -24.74 44.50 -0.18
N ASN A 176 -24.88 44.22 1.12
CA ASN A 176 -24.63 42.88 1.66
C ASN A 176 -25.76 41.90 1.36
N SER A 177 -27.01 42.37 1.41
CA SER A 177 -28.21 41.66 0.93
C SER A 177 -28.06 41.20 -0.54
N LEU A 178 -27.62 42.11 -1.41
CA LEU A 178 -27.47 41.84 -2.84
C LEU A 178 -26.45 40.73 -3.14
N LYS A 179 -25.37 40.63 -2.35
CA LYS A 179 -24.36 39.56 -2.50
C LYS A 179 -24.92 38.16 -2.26
N LEU A 180 -25.99 38.05 -1.48
CA LEU A 180 -26.67 36.78 -1.20
C LEU A 180 -27.76 36.45 -2.23
N LEU A 181 -28.12 37.41 -3.08
CA LEU A 181 -29.20 37.33 -4.08
C LEU A 181 -28.71 37.09 -5.52
N VAL A 182 -27.43 36.75 -5.73
CA VAL A 182 -26.80 36.61 -7.05
C VAL A 182 -27.51 35.60 -7.96
N SER A 183 -28.22 34.63 -7.39
CA SER A 183 -28.94 33.57 -8.10
C SER A 183 -30.42 33.88 -8.39
N VAL A 184 -30.92 35.05 -8.02
CA VAL A 184 -32.33 35.44 -8.24
C VAL A 184 -32.48 36.18 -9.57
N ALA A 185 -33.60 35.95 -10.27
CA ALA A 185 -33.83 36.44 -11.64
C ALA A 185 -33.83 37.97 -11.78
N ASP A 186 -34.10 38.71 -10.70
CA ASP A 186 -34.16 40.18 -10.65
C ASP A 186 -32.88 40.83 -10.11
N TYR A 187 -31.78 40.05 -9.98
CA TYR A 187 -30.51 40.53 -9.44
C TYR A 187 -29.95 41.78 -10.15
N GLU A 188 -29.97 41.80 -11.49
CA GLU A 188 -29.44 42.94 -12.25
C GLU A 188 -30.30 44.20 -12.09
N ASP A 189 -31.62 44.06 -11.98
CA ASP A 189 -32.52 45.20 -11.73
C ASP A 189 -32.28 45.78 -10.33
N ARG A 190 -32.11 44.94 -9.31
CA ARG A 190 -31.80 45.38 -7.93
C ARG A 190 -30.43 46.01 -7.82
N LYS A 191 -29.45 45.51 -8.56
CA LYS A 191 -28.12 46.11 -8.65
C LYS A 191 -28.18 47.50 -9.26
N LEU A 192 -28.96 47.69 -10.33
CA LEU A 192 -29.19 49.01 -10.93
C LEU A 192 -29.90 49.96 -9.95
N GLN A 193 -30.90 49.48 -9.21
CA GLN A 193 -31.55 50.25 -8.16
C GLN A 193 -30.55 50.71 -7.09
N LEU A 194 -29.69 49.81 -6.60
CA LEU A 194 -28.68 50.13 -5.60
C LEU A 194 -27.67 51.19 -6.08
N GLU A 195 -27.23 51.09 -7.33
CA GLU A 195 -26.37 52.11 -7.95
C GLU A 195 -27.08 53.46 -8.06
N GLY A 196 -28.37 53.49 -8.41
CA GLY A 196 -29.19 54.70 -8.39
C GLY A 196 -29.27 55.34 -7.00
N LEU A 197 -29.44 54.55 -5.94
CA LEU A 197 -29.51 55.02 -4.56
C LEU A 197 -28.14 55.57 -4.08
N LYS A 198 -27.03 54.93 -4.46
CA LYS A 198 -25.67 55.44 -4.19
C LYS A 198 -25.44 56.79 -4.85
N ASN A 199 -25.76 56.92 -6.14
CA ASN A 199 -25.63 58.19 -6.88
C ASN A 199 -26.46 59.31 -6.23
N ARG A 200 -27.65 58.98 -5.71
CA ARG A 200 -28.49 59.94 -4.98
C ARG A 200 -27.88 60.36 -3.64
N LEU A 201 -27.28 59.44 -2.90
CA LEU A 201 -26.53 59.77 -1.69
C LEU A 201 -25.33 60.67 -2.00
N GLU A 202 -24.56 60.37 -3.04
CA GLU A 202 -23.43 61.19 -3.50
C GLU A 202 -23.87 62.62 -3.83
N ALA A 203 -25.04 62.79 -4.46
CA ALA A 203 -25.59 64.11 -4.77
C ALA A 203 -26.05 64.91 -3.52
N ILE A 204 -26.41 64.25 -2.41
CA ILE A 204 -26.77 64.92 -1.15
C ILE A 204 -25.52 65.27 -0.33
N ALA A 205 -24.45 64.49 -0.49
CA ALA A 205 -23.18 64.68 0.20
C ALA A 205 -22.20 65.63 -0.53
N SER A 206 -22.45 65.92 -1.82
CA SER A 206 -21.71 66.89 -2.65
C SER A 206 -22.20 68.31 -2.43
#